data_AF-A0A926A5I7-F1
#
_entry.id   AF-A0A926A5I7-F1
#
_cell.length_a   1.000
_cell.length_b   1.000
_cell.length_c   1.000
_cell.angle_alpha   90.00
_cell.angle_beta   90.00
_cell.angle_gamma   90.00
#
_symmetry.space_group_name_H-M   'P 1'
#
loop_
_entity.id
_entity.type
_entity.pdbx_description
1 polymer ?
#
loop_
_entity_poly.entity_id
_entity_poly.type
_entity_poly.pdbx_seq_one_letter_code
_entity_poly.pdbx_strand_id
1 'polypeptide(L)'
;MPETDRAVTSPTRLWGARFTGGPAEALERLSVSVHFDWRLASYDLAASRAHARVLNRAGLLDDAELGSMIAALDDLDAAVQDGSFRPT
;
A
#
# COMPACT_ATOMS: atom_id res chain seq x y z
N MET A 1 -6.27 29.51 26.15
CA MET A 1 -6.88 28.46 25.32
C MET A 1 -5.86 28.09 24.27
N PRO A 2 -5.22 26.91 24.30
CA PRO A 2 -4.40 26.50 23.18
C PRO A 2 -5.32 25.90 22.11
N GLU A 3 -5.36 26.54 20.95
CA GLU A 3 -5.96 25.99 19.73
C GLU A 3 -5.19 24.73 19.33
N THR A 4 -5.88 23.60 19.30
CA THR A 4 -5.33 22.33 18.79
C THR A 4 -5.33 22.39 17.27
N ASP A 5 -4.15 22.62 16.69
CA ASP A 5 -3.92 22.53 15.25
C ASP A 5 -4.20 21.08 14.79
N ARG A 6 -5.28 20.90 14.03
CA ARG A 6 -5.63 19.60 13.45
C ARG A 6 -4.70 19.37 12.28
N ALA A 7 -3.72 18.47 12.44
CA ALA A 7 -2.89 18.01 11.34
C ALA A 7 -3.78 17.49 10.19
N VAL A 8 -3.76 18.20 9.07
CA VAL A 8 -4.41 17.78 7.84
C VAL A 8 -3.67 16.54 7.34
N THR A 9 -4.31 15.38 7.40
CA THR A 9 -3.79 14.13 6.84
C THR A 9 -3.92 14.18 5.32
N SER A 10 -2.95 14.80 4.65
CA SER A 10 -2.79 14.64 3.20
C SER A 10 -2.57 13.15 2.88
N PRO A 11 -3.18 12.60 1.81
CA PRO A 11 -2.99 11.21 1.44
C PRO A 11 -1.49 10.91 1.26
N THR A 12 -0.99 9.94 2.02
CA THR A 12 0.41 9.53 1.98
C THR A 12 0.71 8.89 0.63
N ARG A 13 1.52 9.57 -0.19
CA ARG A 13 2.09 8.98 -1.41
C ARG A 13 3.33 8.19 -1.05
N LEU A 14 3.42 6.96 -1.55
CA LEU A 14 4.59 6.09 -1.37
C LEU A 14 5.80 6.52 -2.22
N TRP A 15 5.63 7.54 -3.07
CA TRP A 15 6.62 8.05 -4.01
C TRP A 15 6.60 9.58 -4.08
N GLY A 16 7.62 10.18 -4.69
CA GLY A 16 7.67 11.63 -4.93
C GLY A 16 8.34 12.46 -3.82
N ALA A 17 8.95 11.83 -2.81
CA ALA A 17 9.60 12.50 -1.67
C ALA A 17 10.75 13.46 -2.03
N ARG A 18 11.16 13.55 -3.31
CA ARG A 18 12.22 14.46 -3.80
C ARG A 18 11.69 15.78 -4.35
N PHE A 19 10.37 15.93 -4.48
CA PHE A 19 9.74 17.17 -4.94
C PHE A 19 9.21 17.98 -3.77
N THR A 20 9.41 19.30 -3.81
CA THR A 20 8.87 20.23 -2.80
C THR A 20 7.35 20.39 -2.87
N GLY A 21 6.74 19.96 -3.97
CA GLY A 21 5.30 19.99 -4.21
C GLY A 21 4.80 18.75 -4.95
N GLY A 22 3.50 18.73 -5.26
CA GLY A 22 2.90 17.65 -6.04
C GLY A 22 3.38 17.63 -7.50
N PRO A 23 3.36 16.45 -8.15
CA PRO A 23 3.59 16.36 -9.59
C PRO A 23 2.51 17.14 -10.35
N ALA A 24 2.87 17.65 -11.53
CA ALA A 24 1.90 18.23 -12.44
C ALA A 24 0.87 17.17 -12.88
N GLU A 25 -0.37 17.58 -13.13
CA GLU A 25 -1.45 16.68 -13.54
C GLU A 25 -1.07 15.80 -14.76
N ALA A 26 -0.37 16.40 -15.73
CA ALA A 26 0.12 15.67 -16.90
C ALA A 26 1.09 14.55 -16.54
N LEU A 27 1.95 14.76 -15.55
CA LEU A 27 2.90 13.75 -15.07
C LEU A 27 2.18 12.66 -14.28
N GLU A 28 1.18 13.02 -13.46
CA GLU A 28 0.34 12.03 -12.75
C GLU A 28 -0.31 11.09 -13.74
N ARG A 29 -1.03 11.60 -14.75
CA ARG A 29 -1.69 10.76 -15.77
C ARG A 29 -0.71 9.89 -16.55
N LEU A 30 0.48 10.40 -16.84
CA LEU A 30 1.52 9.61 -17.52
C LEU A 30 2.07 8.48 -16.63
N SER A 31 2.11 8.69 -15.31
CA SER A 31 2.70 7.74 -14.36
C SER A 31 1.76 6.61 -13.90
N VAL A 32 0.43 6.77 -14.06
CA VAL A 32 -0.55 5.78 -13.61
C VAL A 32 -0.48 4.51 -14.47
N SER A 33 -0.08 3.39 -13.86
CA SER A 33 0.05 2.07 -14.52
C SER A 33 -1.05 1.07 -14.16
N VAL A 34 -1.90 1.41 -13.19
CA VAL A 34 -2.89 0.47 -12.61
C VAL A 34 -3.83 -0.17 -13.63
N HIS A 35 -4.12 0.56 -14.71
CA HIS A 35 -4.97 0.12 -15.80
C HIS A 35 -4.42 -1.10 -16.57
N PHE A 36 -3.12 -1.40 -16.49
CA PHE A 36 -2.54 -2.60 -17.11
C PHE A 36 -1.78 -3.51 -16.14
N ASP A 37 -1.20 -2.97 -15.06
CA ASP A 37 -0.40 -3.75 -14.11
C ASP A 37 -1.24 -4.53 -13.09
N TRP A 38 -2.55 -4.29 -13.01
CA TRP A 38 -3.44 -5.00 -12.07
C TRP A 38 -3.37 -6.52 -12.18
N ARG A 39 -3.03 -7.04 -13.36
CA ARG A 39 -2.75 -8.47 -13.59
C ARG A 39 -1.65 -9.04 -12.67
N LEU A 40 -0.82 -8.17 -12.08
CA LEU A 40 0.30 -8.51 -11.21
C LEU A 40 -0.08 -8.55 -9.73
N ALA A 41 -1.30 -8.16 -9.35
CA ALA A 41 -1.73 -8.04 -7.95
C ALA A 41 -1.47 -9.31 -7.13
N SER A 42 -1.77 -10.51 -7.67
CA SER A 42 -1.53 -11.77 -6.98
C SER A 42 -0.05 -12.03 -6.68
N TYR A 43 0.86 -11.58 -7.55
CA TYR A 43 2.30 -11.71 -7.36
C TYR A 43 2.81 -10.72 -6.30
N ASP A 44 2.27 -9.50 -6.29
CA ASP A 44 2.61 -8.49 -5.28
C ASP A 44 2.14 -8.91 -3.87
N LEU A 45 0.95 -9.51 -3.77
CA LEU A 45 0.44 -10.09 -2.52
C LEU A 45 1.29 -11.26 -2.04
N ALA A 46 1.70 -12.15 -2.95
CA ALA A 46 2.62 -13.25 -2.61
C ALA A 46 3.98 -12.72 -2.12
N ALA A 47 4.54 -11.72 -2.79
CA ALA A 47 5.78 -11.08 -2.38
C ALA A 47 5.64 -10.36 -1.02
N SER A 48 4.53 -9.69 -0.79
CA SER A 48 4.21 -9.00 0.47
C SER A 48 4.14 -9.96 1.65
N ARG A 49 3.50 -11.14 1.48
CA ARG A 49 3.50 -12.20 2.51
C ARG A 49 4.91 -12.70 2.82
N ALA A 50 5.72 -12.91 1.79
CA ALA A 50 7.12 -13.31 1.97
C ALA A 50 7.92 -12.23 2.70
N HIS A 51 7.71 -10.96 2.35
CA HIS A 51 8.38 -9.83 2.98
C HIS A 51 7.97 -9.63 4.44
N ALA A 52 6.69 -9.77 4.78
CA ALA A 52 6.21 -9.73 6.16
C ALA A 52 6.94 -10.78 7.03
N ARG A 53 7.10 -12.01 6.52
CA ARG A 53 7.86 -13.07 7.20
C ARG A 53 9.35 -12.72 7.32
N VAL A 54 9.93 -12.01 6.35
CA VAL A 54 11.33 -11.52 6.44
C VAL A 54 11.45 -10.46 7.55
N LEU A 55 10.51 -9.52 7.62
CA LEU A 55 10.51 -8.45 8.62
C LEU A 55 10.38 -9.01 10.05
N ASN A 56 9.48 -9.97 10.27
CA ASN A 56 9.37 -10.65 11.57
C ASN A 56 10.67 -11.40 11.93
N ARG A 57 11.27 -12.14 10.99
CA ARG A 57 12.59 -12.77 11.24
C ARG A 57 13.70 -11.77 11.57
N ALA A 58 13.59 -10.54 11.05
CA ALA A 58 14.53 -9.46 11.35
C ALA A 58 14.21 -8.73 12.67
N GLY A 59 13.15 -9.12 13.38
CA GLY A 59 12.70 -8.45 14.62
C GLY A 59 12.05 -7.09 14.39
N LEU A 60 11.60 -6.81 13.17
CA LEU A 60 10.90 -5.56 12.81
C LEU A 60 9.38 -5.68 12.89
N LEU A 61 8.87 -6.90 13.05
CA LEU A 61 7.48 -7.20 13.37
C LEU A 61 7.45 -8.26 14.47
N ASP A 62 6.59 -8.10 15.46
CA ASP A 62 6.28 -9.19 16.38
C ASP A 62 5.35 -10.23 15.74
N ASP A 63 5.07 -11.32 16.46
CA ASP A 63 4.26 -12.43 15.94
C ASP A 63 2.79 -12.05 15.77
N ALA A 64 2.27 -11.13 16.57
CA ALA A 64 0.90 -10.64 16.47
C ALA A 64 0.73 -9.70 15.27
N GLU A 65 1.71 -8.82 15.04
CA GLU A 65 1.80 -7.96 13.87
C GLU A 65 1.94 -8.79 12.59
N LEU A 66 2.81 -9.81 12.58
CA LEU A 66 2.93 -10.73 11.46
C LEU A 66 1.60 -11.46 11.19
N GLY A 67 0.96 -12.00 12.24
CA GLY A 67 -0.31 -12.70 12.10
C GLY A 67 -1.40 -11.80 11.49
N SER A 68 -1.47 -10.55 11.96
CA SER A 68 -2.42 -9.55 11.45
C SER A 68 -2.14 -9.18 9.99
N MET A 69 -0.86 -8.99 9.62
CA MET A 69 -0.47 -8.70 8.24
C MET A 69 -0.81 -9.85 7.29
N ILE A 70 -0.52 -11.10 7.67
CA ILE A 70 -0.82 -12.26 6.83
C ILE A 70 -2.32 -12.39 6.62
N ALA A 71 -3.13 -12.28 7.68
CA ALA A 71 -4.58 -12.35 7.58
C ALA A 71 -5.15 -11.27 6.63
N ALA A 72 -4.71 -10.03 6.79
CA ALA A 72 -5.15 -8.93 5.92
C ALA A 72 -4.75 -9.13 4.44
N LEU A 73 -3.55 -9.68 4.18
CA LEU A 73 -3.10 -10.00 2.82
C LEU A 73 -3.90 -11.14 2.19
N ASP A 74 -4.33 -12.13 2.99
CA ASP A 74 -5.15 -13.24 2.51
C ASP A 74 -6.59 -12.79 2.21
N ASP A 75 -7.17 -11.94 3.06
CA ASP A 75 -8.47 -11.30 2.81
C ASP A 75 -8.45 -10.45 1.53
N LEU A 76 -7.38 -9.67 1.34
CA LEU A 76 -7.21 -8.85 0.14
C LEU A 76 -7.03 -9.70 -1.11
N ASP A 77 -6.28 -10.80 -1.05
CA ASP A 77 -6.13 -11.73 -2.18
C ASP A 77 -7.48 -12.34 -2.56
N ALA A 78 -8.28 -12.79 -1.58
CA ALA A 78 -9.63 -13.30 -1.84
C ALA A 78 -10.50 -12.26 -2.57
N ALA A 79 -10.48 -11.01 -2.09
CA ALA A 79 -11.24 -9.92 -2.70
C ALA A 79 -10.74 -9.55 -4.11
N VAL A 80 -9.44 -9.69 -4.38
CA VAL A 80 -8.87 -9.51 -5.73
C VAL A 80 -9.31 -10.64 -6.66
N GLN A 81 -9.30 -11.91 -6.18
CA GLN A 81 -9.68 -13.07 -6.97
C GLN A 81 -11.18 -13.09 -7.30
N ASP A 82 -12.04 -12.77 -6.33
CA ASP A 82 -13.48 -12.70 -6.56
C ASP A 82 -13.92 -11.39 -7.25
N GLY A 83 -13.02 -10.41 -7.31
CA GLY A 83 -13.22 -9.15 -8.00
C GLY A 83 -14.08 -8.14 -7.26
N SER A 84 -14.34 -8.35 -5.97
CA SER A 84 -14.92 -7.36 -5.06
C SER A 84 -13.96 -6.21 -4.75
N PHE A 85 -12.66 -6.45 -4.89
CA PHE A 85 -11.63 -5.41 -4.86
C PHE A 85 -10.98 -5.26 -6.25
N ARG A 86 -11.13 -4.06 -6.84
CA ARG A 86 -10.61 -3.71 -8.17
C ARG A 86 -10.15 -2.26 -8.20
N PRO A 87 -9.20 -1.91 -9.08
CA PRO A 87 -8.81 -0.53 -9.32
C PRO A 87 -9.98 0.22 -9.96
N THR A 88 -10.18 1.46 -9.49
CA THR A 88 -11.19 2.41 -9.97
C THR A 88 -10.66 3.25 -11.12
#